data_AF-A0A959XBL7-F1
#
_entry.id   AF-A0A959XBL7-F1
#
_cell.length_a   1.000
_cell.length_b   1.000
_cell.length_c   1.000
_cell.angle_alpha   90.00
_cell.angle_beta   90.00
_cell.angle_gamma   90.00
#
_symmetry.space_group_name_H-M   'P 1'
#
loop_
_entity.id
_entity.type
_entity.pdbx_description
1 polymer ?
#
loop_
_entity_poly.entity_id
_entity_poly.type
_entity_poly.pdbx_seq_one_letter_code
_entity_poly.pdbx_strand_id
1 'polypeptide(L)' 'MALHPAVAASRVAVRRALAGLEPGATLLVACSGGADSLALLAAAVFESRTTNLRVVGVTVDHGLQVDS' A
#
# COMPACT_ATOMS: atom_id res chain seq x y z
N MET A 1 -16.54 1.75 17.00
CA MET A 1 -16.92 1.10 15.72
C MET A 1 -15.78 0.18 15.31
N ALA A 2 -16.03 -1.12 15.16
CA ALA A 2 -15.00 -2.07 14.74
C ALA A 2 -14.66 -1.86 13.26
N LEU A 3 -13.41 -2.09 12.87
CA LEU A 3 -12.99 -2.09 11.47
C LEU A 3 -13.74 -3.18 10.69
N HIS A 4 -14.11 -2.88 9.44
CA HIS A 4 -14.69 -3.90 8.55
C HIS A 4 -13.71 -5.07 8.38
N PRO A 5 -14.14 -6.35 8.44
CA PRO A 5 -13.25 -7.51 8.38
C PRO A 5 -12.30 -7.51 7.17
N ALA A 6 -12.77 -7.05 6.02
CA ALA A 6 -11.94 -6.97 4.81
C ALA A 6 -10.72 -6.05 4.99
N VAL A 7 -10.86 -4.92 5.70
CA VAL A 7 -9.74 -3.99 5.95
C VAL A 7 -8.70 -4.64 6.87
N ALA A 8 -9.15 -5.37 7.88
CA ALA A 8 -8.26 -6.12 8.76
C ALA A 8 -7.51 -7.23 7.99
N ALA A 9 -8.20 -7.95 7.11
CA ALA A 9 -7.59 -8.97 6.26
C ALA A 9 -6.50 -8.38 5.34
N SER A 10 -6.75 -7.25 4.68
CA SER A 10 -5.76 -6.58 3.84
C SER A 10 -4.52 -6.18 4.62
N ARG A 11 -4.69 -5.61 5.83
CA ARG A 11 -3.57 -5.22 6.70
C ARG A 11 -2.72 -6.41 7.14
N VAL A 12 -3.35 -7.51 7.54
CA VAL A 12 -2.65 -8.75 7.92
C VAL A 12 -1.85 -9.31 6.74
N ALA A 13 -2.45 -9.32 5.54
CA ALA A 13 -1.77 -9.78 4.33
C ALA A 13 -0.55 -8.90 4.01
N VAL A 14 -0.69 -7.58 4.06
CA VAL A 14 0.40 -6.64 3.82
C VAL A 14 1.50 -6.79 4.88
N ARG A 15 1.18 -6.87 6.17
CA ARG A 15 2.19 -7.10 7.22
C ARG A 15 3.03 -8.33 6.95
N ARG A 16 2.40 -9.44 6.54
CA ARG A 16 3.10 -10.69 6.21
C ARG A 16 3.99 -10.52 4.99
N ALA A 17 3.54 -9.80 3.97
CA ALA A 17 4.32 -9.53 2.76
C ALA A 17 5.54 -8.63 3.03
N LEU A 18 5.44 -7.73 4.01
CA LEU A 18 6.53 -6.82 4.41
C LEU A 18 7.47 -7.44 5.46
N ALA A 19 7.21 -8.67 5.90
CA ALA A 19 8.05 -9.34 6.89
C ALA A 19 9.46 -9.56 6.34
N GLY A 20 10.47 -9.14 7.09
CA GLY A 20 11.88 -9.26 6.70
C GLY A 20 12.44 -8.08 5.91
N LEU A 21 11.65 -7.03 5.66
CA LEU A 21 12.20 -5.75 5.21
C LEU A 21 12.92 -5.05 6.35
N GLU A 22 14.09 -4.50 6.05
CA GLU A 22 14.87 -3.72 7.01
C GLU A 22 14.12 -2.43 7.41
N PRO A 23 14.17 -2.03 8.70
CA PRO A 23 13.68 -0.73 9.12
C PRO A 23 14.32 0.40 8.31
N GLY A 24 13.52 1.38 7.90
CA GLY A 24 13.97 2.49 7.04
C GLY A 24 14.01 2.17 5.55
N ALA A 25 13.75 0.93 5.12
CA ALA A 25 13.63 0.61 3.70
C ALA A 25 12.46 1.39 3.05
N THR A 26 12.62 1.67 1.75
CA THR A 26 11.58 2.33 0.96
C THR A 26 10.72 1.29 0.24
N LEU A 27 9.42 1.31 0.53
CA LEU A 27 8.39 0.49 -0.12
C LEU A 27 7.71 1.32 -1.21
N LEU A 28 7.85 0.89 -2.46
CA LEU A 28 7.09 1.45 -3.58
C LEU A 28 5.80 0.65 -3.77
N VAL A 29 4.65 1.34 -3.83
CA VAL A 29 3.36 0.72 -4.13
C VAL A 29 2.85 1.28 -5.44
N ALA A 30 2.72 0.42 -6.45
CA ALA A 30 2.08 0.79 -7.71
C ALA A 30 0.60 1.12 -7.47
N CYS A 31 0.23 2.38 -7.70
CA CYS A 31 -1.08 2.94 -7.43
C CYS A 31 -1.71 3.44 -8.74
N SER A 32 -2.53 2.61 -9.35
CA SER A 32 -3.27 2.92 -10.58
C SER A 32 -4.42 3.90 -10.39
N GLY A 33 -4.84 4.13 -9.13
CA GLY A 33 -6.08 4.86 -8.80
C GLY A 33 -7.32 3.96 -8.65
N GLY A 34 -7.24 2.68 -9.07
CA GLY A 34 -8.29 1.69 -8.81
C GLY A 34 -8.39 1.29 -7.34
N ALA A 35 -9.56 0.78 -6.94
CA ALA A 35 -9.91 0.44 -5.56
C ALA A 35 -8.89 -0.50 -4.89
N ASP A 36 -8.45 -1.54 -5.60
CA ASP A 36 -7.50 -2.52 -5.06
C ASP A 36 -6.12 -1.88 -4.79
N SER A 37 -5.63 -1.06 -5.71
CA SER A 37 -4.34 -0.39 -5.56
C SER A 37 -4.35 0.67 -4.46
N LEU A 38 -5.47 1.38 -4.29
CA LEU A 38 -5.68 2.31 -3.18
C LEU A 38 -5.79 1.57 -1.84
N ALA A 39 -6.50 0.43 -1.80
CA ALA A 39 -6.61 -0.40 -0.60
C ALA A 39 -5.25 -0.97 -0.18
N LEU A 40 -4.43 -1.43 -1.15
CA LEU A 40 -3.07 -1.88 -0.91
C LEU A 40 -2.18 -0.76 -0.36
N LEU A 41 -2.20 0.43 -0.99
CA LEU A 41 -1.44 1.59 -0.52
C LEU A 41 -1.88 2.01 0.89
N ALA A 42 -3.18 2.05 1.17
CA ALA A 42 -3.70 2.40 2.49
C ALA A 42 -3.30 1.37 3.56
N ALA A 43 -3.31 0.08 3.24
CA ALA A 43 -2.83 -0.97 4.14
C ALA A 43 -1.31 -0.87 4.38
N ALA A 44 -0.52 -0.59 3.33
CA ALA A 44 0.92 -0.37 3.45
C ALA A 44 1.27 0.82 4.33
N VAL A 45 0.61 1.97 4.15
CA VAL A 45 0.77 3.17 5.00
C VAL A 45 0.38 2.90 6.45
N PHE A 46 -0.61 2.03 6.69
CA PHE A 46 -0.99 1.67 8.05
C PHE A 46 0.09 0.81 8.73
N GLU A 47 0.58 -0.23 8.04
CA GLU A 47 1.58 -1.16 8.59
C GLU A 47 2.99 -0.55 8.65
N SER A 48 3.27 0.52 7.90
CA SER A 48 4.55 1.23 7.97
C SER A 48 4.79 1.90 9.33
N ARG A 49 3.71 2.21 10.07
CA ARG A 49 3.77 2.88 11.38
C ARG A 49 4.51 2.05 12.43
N THR A 50 4.45 0.72 12.35
CA THR A 50 5.11 -0.19 13.29
C THR A 50 6.43 -0.75 12.75
N THR A 51 6.64 -0.69 11.42
CA THR A 51 7.82 -1.27 10.75
C THR A 51 8.89 -0.23 10.38
N ASN A 52 8.61 1.06 10.59
CA ASN A 52 9.50 2.18 10.22
C ASN A 52 9.87 2.20 8.72
N LEU A 53 8.96 1.74 7.86
CA LEU A 53 9.15 1.77 6.40
C LEU A 53 8.74 3.13 5.83
N ARG A 54 9.46 3.59 4.81
CA ARG A 54 9.04 4.74 3.99
C ARG A 54 8.17 4.25 2.84
N VAL A 55 6.88 4.58 2.85
CA VAL A 55 5.96 4.17 1.77
C VAL A 55 5.84 5.29 0.73
N VAL A 56 5.94 4.92 -0.54
CA VAL A 56 5.75 5.82 -1.69
C VAL A 56 4.74 5.21 -2.64
N GLY A 57 3.64 5.91 -2.88
CA GLY A 57 2.70 5.57 -3.96
C GLY A 57 3.27 6.01 -5.31
N VAL A 58 3.26 5.11 -6.29
CA VAL A 58 3.78 5.36 -7.63
C VAL A 58 2.67 5.14 -8.65
N THR A 59 2.32 6.19 -9.38
CA THR A 59 1.42 6.11 -10.53
C THR A 59 2.25 6.15 -11.81
N VAL A 60 1.89 5.32 -12.78
CA VAL A 60 2.50 5.32 -14.11
C VAL A 60 1.47 5.89 -15.07
N ASP A 61 1.76 7.06 -15.63
CA ASP A 61 1.04 7.55 -16.79
C ASP A 61 1.46 6.71 -18.00
N HIS A 62 0.49 6.02 -18.60
CA HIS A 62 0.70 5.16 -19.76
C HIS A 62 0.47 5.90 -21.09
N GLY A 63 -0.02 7.14 -21.07
CA GLY A 63 -0.33 7.94 -22.25
C GLY A 63 -1.45 7.37 -23.12
N LEU A 64 -2.33 6.52 -22.57
CA LEU A 64 -3.43 5.90 -23.31
C LEU A 64 -4.61 6.85 -23.51
N GLN A 65 -4.77 7.82 -22.61
CA GLN A 65 -5.78 8.89 -22.68
C GLN A 65 -5.06 10.23 -22.57
N VAL A 66 -5.66 11.28 -23.15
CA VAL A 66 -5.08 12.63 -23.17
C VAL A 66 -4.96 13.24 -21.76
N ASP A 67 -5.84 12.81 -20.84
CA ASP A 67 -5.89 13.26 -19.45
C ASP A 67 -5.43 12.15 -18.47
N SER A 68 -4.54 11.27 -18.92
CA SER A 68 -3.96 10.20 -18.08
C SER A 68 -2.87 10.70 -17.13
#